data_AF-A0A538L7A9-F1
#
_entry.id   AF-A0A538L7A9-F1
#
_cell.length_a   1.000
_cell.length_b   1.000
_cell.length_c   1.000
_cell.angle_alpha   90.00
_cell.angle_beta   90.00
_cell.angle_gamma   90.00
#
_symmetry.space_group_name_H-M   'P 1'
#
loop_
_entity.id
_entity.type
_entity.pdbx_description
1 polymer ?
#
loop_
_entity_poly.entity_id
_entity_poly.type
_entity_poly.pdbx_seq_one_letter_code
_entity_poly.pdbx_strand_id
1 'polypeptide(L)'
;MDGDTNVYIHQALSGQSGDDWHAPVISAVWHLFAIVGLRSPGWVLAGGVMALLAGMYLVLRIRLSRAWALACSLVVFVYPPVLAYAVHIGGDSWVAALTLCAFGLLARGAQSSGRARAAWLGASVACAFFATAARHNAPPIAFAFGSAATVLLVGLRPGWRRILTVVIGGVATTALMVGAVTTLERVPLRATASHPESHTYVYDLVQMSLRENRNLLPASVYPRDLAYMRHWTTSEYTDGLFWGSGGVIASGLAGQPLRDLKGAWIRAVRDRPLDYLLVRANLTRYEISLSGRLPVAFFRDEPPPSLAEYPVAFPGLRSAAVKYIGVGAPGAEAPGGTGDAGPLQTVWVYLLALTLGLVRYARSDRRLDSCLAWLAAAGLLYMLGLAFTDPQVSYRYAYPSVAVGTVLAVLLGAEGVRRLRPAVSSRMSDPSSGTTCTAGAE
;
A
#
# COMPACT_ATOMS: atom_id res chain seq x y z
N MET A 1 16.07 10.25 -2.88
CA MET A 1 15.32 9.32 -3.75
C MET A 1 15.85 7.92 -3.49
N ASP A 2 15.10 6.87 -3.78
CA ASP A 2 15.64 5.49 -3.74
C ASP A 2 15.99 5.02 -5.16
N GLY A 3 16.58 3.83 -5.28
CA GLY A 3 16.99 3.28 -6.57
C GLY A 3 15.81 3.12 -7.54
N ASP A 4 14.68 2.61 -7.05
CA ASP A 4 13.47 2.39 -7.85
C ASP A 4 12.93 3.71 -8.43
N THR A 5 12.88 4.79 -7.62
CA THR A 5 12.49 6.12 -8.09
C THR A 5 13.29 6.57 -9.31
N ASN A 6 14.61 6.35 -9.29
CA ASN A 6 15.47 6.75 -10.40
C ASN A 6 15.18 5.94 -11.65
N VAL A 7 14.97 4.64 -11.51
CA VAL A 7 14.63 3.79 -12.65
C VAL A 7 13.32 4.26 -13.27
N TYR A 8 12.30 4.54 -12.46
CA TYR A 8 11.04 5.08 -12.95
C TYR A 8 11.20 6.44 -13.66
N ILE A 9 11.99 7.36 -13.09
CA ILE A 9 12.25 8.68 -13.71
C ILE A 9 13.01 8.51 -15.02
N HIS A 10 14.04 7.67 -15.07
CA HIS A 10 14.81 7.41 -16.29
C HIS A 10 13.95 6.78 -17.38
N GLN A 11 13.09 5.80 -17.05
CA GLN A 11 12.10 5.25 -17.98
C GLN A 11 11.12 6.33 -18.47
N ALA A 12 10.59 7.14 -17.55
CA ALA A 12 9.66 8.22 -17.88
C ALA A 12 10.32 9.35 -18.70
N LEU A 13 11.61 9.63 -18.55
CA LEU A 13 12.30 10.68 -19.31
C LEU A 13 12.77 10.18 -20.69
N SER A 14 13.23 8.93 -20.77
CA SER A 14 13.69 8.31 -22.02
C SER A 14 12.55 7.92 -22.95
N GLY A 15 11.33 7.70 -22.43
CA GLY A 15 10.20 7.16 -23.18
C GLY A 15 10.40 5.69 -23.58
N GLN A 16 11.45 5.03 -23.08
CA GLN A 16 11.67 3.61 -23.27
C GLN A 16 10.95 2.85 -22.16
N SER A 17 10.09 1.92 -22.55
CA SER A 17 9.55 0.93 -21.63
C SER A 17 10.72 0.04 -21.19
N GLY A 18 11.07 0.10 -19.91
CA GLY A 18 12.12 -0.75 -19.35
C GLY A 18 11.62 -2.18 -19.16
N ASP A 19 11.73 -2.66 -17.93
CA ASP A 19 11.23 -3.97 -17.52
C ASP A 19 9.86 -3.89 -16.87
N ASP A 20 9.18 -5.04 -16.78
CA ASP A 20 7.94 -5.20 -16.01
C ASP A 20 8.16 -5.19 -14.47
N TRP A 21 9.41 -5.02 -14.02
CA TRP A 21 9.74 -4.78 -12.62
C TRP A 21 9.15 -3.44 -12.15
N HIS A 22 9.22 -2.43 -13.02
CA HIS A 22 8.84 -1.05 -12.72
C HIS A 22 7.63 -0.61 -13.54
N ALA A 23 6.43 -1.07 -13.15
CA ALA A 23 5.09 -0.65 -13.62
C ALA A 23 5.06 0.20 -14.92
N PRO A 24 5.31 -0.40 -16.11
CA PRO A 24 5.56 0.33 -17.35
C PRO A 24 4.43 1.26 -17.77
N VAL A 25 3.18 0.87 -17.49
CA VAL A 25 2.00 1.68 -17.78
C VAL A 25 2.02 3.00 -17.01
N ILE A 26 2.45 2.97 -15.75
CA ILE A 26 2.58 4.18 -14.94
C ILE A 26 3.76 5.02 -15.39
N SER A 27 4.90 4.42 -15.71
CA SER A 27 6.04 5.13 -16.30
C SER A 27 5.65 5.86 -17.59
N ALA A 28 4.81 5.25 -18.43
CA ALA A 28 4.28 5.88 -19.65
C ALA A 28 3.35 7.07 -19.34
N VAL A 29 2.52 6.97 -18.30
CA VAL A 29 1.72 8.13 -17.82
C VAL A 29 2.63 9.24 -17.31
N TRP A 30 3.70 8.90 -16.60
CA TRP A 30 4.68 9.86 -16.10
C TRP A 30 5.45 10.55 -17.23
N HIS A 31 5.72 9.84 -18.33
CA HIS A 31 6.31 10.43 -19.52
C HIS A 31 5.47 11.60 -20.07
N LEU A 32 4.14 11.50 -20.03
CA LEU A 32 3.26 12.61 -20.44
C LEU A 32 3.44 13.83 -19.54
N PHE A 33 3.50 13.62 -18.22
CA PHE A 33 3.77 14.71 -17.27
C PHE A 33 5.16 15.30 -17.47
N ALA A 34 6.16 14.47 -17.80
CA ALA A 34 7.51 14.92 -18.09
C ALA A 34 7.55 15.76 -19.37
N ILE A 35 6.88 15.37 -20.45
CA ILE A 35 6.84 16.14 -21.70
C ILE A 35 6.17 17.51 -21.46
N VAL A 36 5.01 17.52 -20.81
CA VAL A 36 4.25 18.76 -20.54
C VAL A 36 4.98 19.65 -19.55
N GLY A 37 5.67 19.05 -18.57
CA GLY A 37 6.34 19.70 -17.46
C GLY A 37 7.81 20.09 -17.69
N LEU A 38 8.24 20.26 -18.94
CA LEU A 38 9.63 20.59 -19.32
C LEU A 38 10.69 19.60 -18.78
N ARG A 39 10.36 18.31 -18.77
CA ARG A 39 11.19 17.19 -18.29
C ARG A 39 11.49 17.21 -16.79
N SER A 40 10.70 17.93 -15.98
CA SER A 40 10.86 17.93 -14.52
C SER A 40 10.08 16.78 -13.86
N PRO A 41 10.72 15.92 -13.05
CA PRO A 41 10.03 14.90 -12.25
C PRO A 41 9.12 15.52 -11.18
N GLY A 42 9.24 16.82 -10.90
CA GLY A 42 8.37 17.53 -9.96
C GLY A 42 6.89 17.50 -10.34
N TRP A 43 6.56 17.45 -11.64
CA TRP A 43 5.17 17.36 -12.09
C TRP A 43 4.54 15.99 -11.86
N VAL A 44 5.33 14.92 -11.92
CA VAL A 44 4.90 13.57 -11.55
C VAL A 44 4.56 13.53 -10.07
N LEU A 45 5.43 14.09 -9.23
CA LEU A 45 5.20 14.21 -7.80
C LEU A 45 3.95 15.04 -7.49
N ALA A 46 3.81 16.21 -8.11
CA ALA A 46 2.65 17.08 -7.93
C ALA A 46 1.36 16.36 -8.34
N GLY A 47 1.36 15.63 -9.46
CA GLY A 47 0.22 14.81 -9.90
C GLY A 47 -0.16 13.75 -8.87
N GLY A 48 0.81 13.01 -8.34
CA GLY A 48 0.60 12.01 -7.29
C GLY A 48 0.03 12.60 -6.01
N VAL A 49 0.60 13.71 -5.52
CA VAL A 49 0.14 14.44 -4.33
C VAL A 49 -1.29 14.96 -4.51
N MET A 50 -1.59 15.57 -5.66
CA MET A 50 -2.93 16.09 -5.96
C MET A 50 -3.96 14.97 -6.07
N ALA A 51 -3.60 13.84 -6.70
CA ALA A 51 -4.46 12.65 -6.75
C ALA A 51 -4.72 12.10 -5.34
N LEU A 52 -3.69 12.02 -4.49
CA LEU A 52 -3.83 11.54 -3.12
C LEU A 52 -4.77 12.42 -2.30
N LEU A 53 -4.56 13.74 -2.32
CA LEU A 53 -5.41 14.71 -1.64
C LEU A 53 -6.86 14.68 -2.15
N ALA A 54 -7.04 14.61 -3.47
CA ALA A 54 -8.36 14.49 -4.09
C ALA A 54 -9.07 13.19 -3.65
N GLY A 55 -8.38 12.06 -3.67
CA GLY A 55 -8.90 10.78 -3.21
C GLY A 55 -9.31 10.80 -1.74
N MET A 56 -8.42 11.29 -0.86
CA MET A 56 -8.72 11.48 0.57
C MET A 56 -9.96 12.35 0.76
N TYR A 57 -10.00 13.52 0.12
CA TYR A 57 -11.14 14.43 0.18
C TYR A 57 -12.44 13.75 -0.28
N LEU A 58 -12.43 13.06 -1.43
CA LEU A 58 -13.61 12.42 -1.98
C LEU A 58 -14.15 11.31 -1.06
N VAL A 59 -13.28 10.50 -0.48
CA VAL A 59 -13.66 9.45 0.49
C VAL A 59 -14.20 10.08 1.77
N LEU A 60 -13.51 11.07 2.34
CA LEU A 60 -13.95 11.77 3.55
C LEU A 60 -15.31 12.45 3.36
N ARG A 61 -15.58 12.99 2.16
CA ARG A 61 -16.86 13.61 1.80
C ARG A 61 -18.05 12.67 1.80
N ILE A 62 -17.85 11.35 1.88
CA ILE A 62 -18.94 10.39 2.05
C ILE A 62 -19.68 10.64 3.39
N ARG A 63 -18.98 11.13 4.43
CA ARG A 63 -19.55 11.33 5.79
C ARG A 63 -19.35 12.72 6.38
N LEU A 64 -18.31 13.43 5.95
CA LEU A 64 -17.96 14.75 6.46
C LEU A 64 -18.47 15.85 5.54
N SER A 65 -18.68 17.06 6.06
CA SER A 65 -19.03 18.23 5.24
C SER A 65 -17.85 18.65 4.35
N ARG A 66 -18.06 19.61 3.44
CA ARG A 66 -16.99 20.10 2.53
C ARG A 66 -15.77 20.62 3.31
N ALA A 67 -16.00 21.52 4.26
CA ALA A 67 -14.94 22.12 5.06
C ALA A 67 -14.16 21.06 5.88
N TRP A 68 -14.88 20.17 6.58
CA TRP A 68 -14.24 19.13 7.38
C TRP A 68 -13.49 18.09 6.54
N ALA A 69 -14.02 17.71 5.37
CA ALA A 69 -13.32 16.78 4.50
C ALA A 69 -12.01 17.40 3.96
N LEU A 70 -12.01 18.69 3.61
CA LEU A 70 -10.81 19.40 3.16
C LEU A 70 -9.78 19.53 4.29
N ALA A 71 -10.21 19.98 5.48
CA ALA A 71 -9.34 20.10 6.64
C ALA A 71 -8.74 18.74 7.01
N CYS A 72 -9.56 17.70 7.11
CA CYS A 72 -9.10 16.36 7.42
C CYS A 72 -8.20 15.77 6.32
N SER A 73 -8.44 16.04 5.03
CA SER A 73 -7.53 15.55 3.97
C SER A 73 -6.14 16.18 4.09
N LEU A 74 -6.06 17.46 4.44
CA LEU A 74 -4.78 18.13 4.66
C LEU A 74 -4.06 17.58 5.90
N VAL A 75 -4.80 17.39 7.00
CA VAL A 75 -4.26 16.80 8.24
C VAL A 75 -3.77 15.38 8.02
N VAL A 76 -4.54 14.54 7.31
CA VAL A 76 -4.14 13.17 6.97
C VAL A 76 -2.91 13.18 6.06
N PHE A 77 -2.83 14.09 5.09
CA PHE A 77 -1.68 14.19 4.20
C PHE A 77 -0.38 14.54 4.93
N VAL A 78 -0.42 15.50 5.86
CA VAL A 78 0.76 15.89 6.64
C VAL A 78 1.06 14.94 7.80
N TYR A 79 0.19 13.97 8.09
CA TYR A 79 0.42 12.99 9.15
C TYR A 79 1.68 12.16 8.82
N PRO A 80 2.68 12.04 9.72
CA PRO A 80 4.01 11.54 9.37
C PRO A 80 4.03 10.19 8.62
N PRO A 81 3.25 9.18 9.03
CA PRO A 81 3.19 7.87 8.36
C PRO A 81 2.63 7.93 6.93
N VAL A 82 1.80 8.92 6.63
CA VAL A 82 1.26 9.17 5.28
C VAL A 82 2.24 10.02 4.48
N LEU A 83 2.71 11.13 5.07
CA LEU A 83 3.61 12.07 4.41
C LEU A 83 4.87 11.37 3.89
N ALA A 84 5.39 10.41 4.66
CA ALA A 84 6.63 9.72 4.37
C ALA A 84 6.69 9.18 2.92
N TYR A 85 5.65 8.47 2.45
CA TYR A 85 5.58 7.91 1.07
C TYR A 85 4.74 8.79 0.15
N ALA A 86 3.92 9.71 0.67
CA ALA A 86 3.16 10.63 -0.16
C ALA A 86 4.05 11.55 -1.01
N VAL A 87 5.25 11.89 -0.51
CA VAL A 87 6.23 12.72 -1.22
C VAL A 87 7.25 11.91 -2.03
N HIS A 88 7.02 10.60 -2.16
CA HIS A 88 7.87 9.69 -2.89
C HIS A 88 7.33 9.43 -4.31
N ILE A 89 8.23 9.44 -5.30
CA ILE A 89 7.91 9.11 -6.69
C ILE A 89 8.10 7.60 -6.87
N GLY A 90 7.05 6.83 -6.65
CA GLY A 90 7.08 5.36 -6.77
C GLY A 90 5.70 4.76 -6.95
N GLY A 91 5.65 3.49 -7.34
CA GLY A 91 4.39 2.77 -7.56
C GLY A 91 3.47 2.77 -6.32
N ASP A 92 4.01 2.64 -5.11
CA ASP A 92 3.21 2.54 -3.87
C ASP A 92 2.36 3.79 -3.62
N SER A 93 2.94 4.97 -3.83
CA SER A 93 2.23 6.23 -3.60
C SER A 93 1.09 6.44 -4.59
N TRP A 94 1.31 6.02 -5.83
CA TRP A 94 0.30 6.03 -6.88
C TRP A 94 -0.80 5.00 -6.67
N VAL A 95 -0.47 3.77 -6.23
CA VAL A 95 -1.49 2.77 -5.84
C VAL A 95 -2.40 3.36 -4.76
N ALA A 96 -1.84 3.94 -3.70
CA ALA A 96 -2.62 4.52 -2.61
C ALA A 96 -3.53 5.66 -3.10
N ALA A 97 -2.96 6.61 -3.86
CA ALA A 97 -3.68 7.76 -4.39
C ALA A 97 -4.83 7.35 -5.32
N LEU A 98 -4.53 6.49 -6.29
CA LEU A 98 -5.49 6.04 -7.30
C LEU A 98 -6.56 5.13 -6.69
N THR A 99 -6.25 4.34 -5.66
CA THR A 99 -7.24 3.56 -4.92
C THR A 99 -8.25 4.48 -4.22
N LEU A 100 -7.77 5.48 -3.47
CA LEU A 100 -8.65 6.44 -2.80
C LEU A 100 -9.50 7.23 -3.81
N CYS A 101 -8.91 7.66 -4.92
CA CYS A 101 -9.64 8.28 -6.03
C CYS A 101 -10.70 7.35 -6.61
N ALA A 102 -10.37 6.10 -6.92
CA ALA A 102 -11.29 5.13 -7.52
C ALA A 102 -12.55 4.97 -6.67
N PHE A 103 -12.40 4.72 -5.37
CA PHE A 103 -13.53 4.55 -4.45
C PHE A 103 -14.27 5.86 -4.16
N GLY A 104 -13.56 6.98 -4.04
CA GLY A 104 -14.16 8.30 -3.85
C GLY A 104 -15.03 8.72 -5.06
N LEU A 105 -14.52 8.53 -6.27
CA LEU A 105 -15.23 8.79 -7.53
C LEU A 105 -16.38 7.82 -7.74
N LEU A 106 -16.22 6.54 -7.36
CA LEU A 106 -17.31 5.55 -7.41
C LEU A 106 -18.49 5.99 -6.53
N ALA A 107 -18.21 6.44 -5.31
CA ALA A 107 -19.22 6.96 -4.41
C ALA A 107 -19.91 8.21 -4.98
N ARG A 108 -19.17 9.11 -5.65
CA ARG A 108 -19.74 10.27 -6.36
C ARG A 108 -20.61 9.87 -7.54
N GLY A 109 -20.16 8.92 -8.35
CA GLY A 109 -20.94 8.37 -9.46
C GLY A 109 -22.25 7.76 -8.98
N ALA A 110 -22.22 7.01 -7.87
CA ALA A 110 -23.42 6.43 -7.27
C ALA A 110 -24.44 7.48 -6.75
N GLN A 111 -23.97 8.67 -6.39
CA GLN A 111 -24.81 9.82 -5.98
C GLN A 111 -25.29 10.69 -7.15
N SER A 112 -24.72 10.52 -8.35
CA SER A 112 -24.97 11.40 -9.50
C SER A 112 -25.94 10.75 -10.50
N SER A 113 -26.45 11.54 -11.44
CA SER A 113 -27.31 11.11 -12.54
C SER A 113 -26.80 11.58 -13.92
N GLY A 114 -27.35 11.01 -14.99
CA GLY A 114 -27.08 11.43 -16.38
C GLY A 114 -25.59 11.39 -16.79
N ARG A 115 -25.16 12.40 -17.55
CA ARG A 115 -23.78 12.52 -18.06
C ARG A 115 -22.74 12.66 -16.94
N ALA A 116 -23.08 13.35 -15.86
CA ALA A 116 -22.19 13.50 -14.71
C ALA A 116 -21.89 12.14 -14.05
N ARG A 117 -22.91 11.28 -13.92
CA ARG A 117 -22.71 9.90 -13.43
C ARG A 117 -21.73 9.12 -14.32
N ALA A 118 -21.93 9.17 -15.64
CA ALA A 118 -21.05 8.47 -16.58
C ALA A 118 -19.60 8.96 -16.47
N ALA A 119 -19.38 10.28 -16.37
CA ALA A 119 -18.05 10.85 -16.19
C ALA A 119 -17.38 10.39 -14.88
N TRP A 120 -18.10 10.42 -13.76
CA TRP A 120 -17.55 9.96 -12.48
C TRP A 120 -17.23 8.47 -12.46
N LEU A 121 -18.10 7.63 -13.02
CA LEU A 121 -17.86 6.19 -13.11
C LEU A 121 -16.72 5.87 -14.07
N GLY A 122 -16.62 6.57 -15.20
CA GLY A 122 -15.49 6.42 -16.14
C GLY A 122 -14.16 6.79 -15.49
N ALA A 123 -14.10 7.94 -14.81
CA ALA A 123 -12.91 8.38 -14.08
C ALA A 123 -12.55 7.41 -12.93
N SER A 124 -13.55 6.86 -12.25
CA SER A 124 -13.38 5.85 -11.19
C SER A 124 -12.75 4.56 -11.72
N VAL A 125 -13.27 4.03 -12.84
CA VAL A 125 -12.71 2.84 -13.51
C VAL A 125 -11.28 3.10 -13.99
N ALA A 126 -11.01 4.28 -14.58
CA ALA A 126 -9.67 4.66 -15.00
C ALA A 126 -8.69 4.68 -13.81
N CYS A 127 -9.09 5.26 -12.66
CA CYS A 127 -8.27 5.26 -11.45
C CYS A 127 -8.02 3.83 -10.93
N ALA A 128 -9.04 2.97 -10.90
CA ALA A 128 -8.88 1.58 -10.47
C ALA A 128 -7.95 0.78 -11.40
N PHE A 129 -8.06 1.02 -12.71
CA PHE A 129 -7.18 0.44 -13.71
C PHE A 129 -5.72 0.87 -13.48
N PHE A 130 -5.45 2.16 -13.35
CA PHE A 130 -4.09 2.65 -13.10
C PHE A 130 -3.56 2.25 -11.72
N ALA A 131 -4.41 2.12 -10.70
CA ALA A 131 -4.01 1.57 -9.41
C ALA A 131 -3.52 0.13 -9.56
N THR A 132 -4.23 -0.67 -10.37
CA THR A 132 -3.84 -2.05 -10.69
C THR A 132 -2.54 -2.10 -11.49
N ALA A 133 -2.36 -1.15 -12.42
CA ALA A 133 -1.17 -1.05 -13.26
C ALA A 133 0.08 -0.57 -12.49
N ALA A 134 -0.09 0.10 -11.36
CA ALA A 134 1.01 0.69 -10.60
C ALA A 134 1.82 -0.33 -9.81
N ARG A 135 1.27 -1.50 -9.50
CA ARG A 135 1.98 -2.60 -8.82
C ARG A 135 1.40 -3.97 -9.17
N HIS A 136 2.27 -4.96 -9.33
CA HIS A 136 1.87 -6.36 -9.54
C HIS A 136 1.06 -6.97 -8.37
N ASN A 137 1.19 -6.43 -7.16
CA ASN A 137 0.46 -6.86 -5.97
C ASN A 137 -0.91 -6.15 -5.77
N ALA A 138 -1.30 -5.26 -6.70
CA ALA A 138 -2.59 -4.54 -6.66
C ALA A 138 -3.86 -5.30 -7.12
N PRO A 139 -3.86 -6.54 -7.68
CA PRO A 139 -5.11 -7.25 -8.04
C PRO A 139 -6.19 -7.32 -6.94
N PRO A 140 -5.86 -7.47 -5.63
CA PRO A 140 -6.86 -7.40 -4.56
C PRO A 140 -7.66 -6.09 -4.52
N ILE A 141 -7.06 -4.98 -4.95
CA ILE A 141 -7.72 -3.67 -5.04
C ILE A 141 -8.76 -3.68 -6.17
N ALA A 142 -8.41 -4.23 -7.35
CA ALA A 142 -9.33 -4.39 -8.47
C ALA A 142 -10.54 -5.26 -8.09
N PHE A 143 -10.29 -6.34 -7.35
CA PHE A 143 -11.35 -7.22 -6.83
C PHE A 143 -12.31 -6.43 -5.93
N ALA A 144 -11.79 -5.76 -4.91
CA ALA A 144 -12.59 -5.00 -3.97
C ALA A 144 -13.37 -3.85 -4.66
N PHE A 145 -12.75 -3.18 -5.64
CA PHE A 145 -13.39 -2.15 -6.45
C PHE A 145 -14.56 -2.70 -7.28
N GLY A 146 -14.36 -3.80 -8.00
CA GLY A 146 -15.40 -4.45 -8.80
C GLY A 146 -16.57 -4.95 -7.94
N SER A 147 -16.27 -5.48 -6.76
CA SER A 147 -17.28 -5.86 -5.77
C SER A 147 -18.06 -4.65 -5.23
N ALA A 148 -17.40 -3.53 -4.93
CA ALA A 148 -18.05 -2.29 -4.53
C ALA A 148 -18.97 -1.74 -5.62
N ALA A 149 -18.47 -1.68 -6.87
CA ALA A 149 -19.22 -1.20 -8.02
C ALA A 149 -20.46 -2.08 -8.26
N THR A 150 -20.33 -3.39 -8.13
CA THR A 150 -21.45 -4.33 -8.28
C THR A 150 -22.53 -4.09 -7.23
N VAL A 151 -22.16 -3.95 -5.94
CA VAL A 151 -23.12 -3.64 -4.88
C VAL A 151 -23.82 -2.30 -5.14
N LEU A 152 -23.03 -1.28 -5.51
CA LEU A 152 -23.55 0.08 -5.68
C LEU A 152 -24.39 0.24 -6.94
N LEU A 153 -24.13 -0.49 -8.03
CA LEU A 153 -24.79 -0.26 -9.31
C LEU A 153 -25.94 -1.24 -9.58
N VAL A 154 -25.84 -2.48 -9.11
CA VAL A 154 -26.83 -3.53 -9.41
C VAL A 154 -27.99 -3.56 -8.42
N GLY A 155 -27.83 -3.04 -7.20
CA GLY A 155 -28.95 -2.91 -6.25
C GLY A 155 -29.52 -4.25 -5.76
N LEU A 156 -28.64 -5.19 -5.39
CA LEU A 156 -29.00 -6.58 -5.08
C LEU A 156 -29.67 -6.75 -3.70
N ARG A 157 -30.71 -7.58 -3.63
CA ARG A 157 -31.33 -8.01 -2.37
C ARG A 157 -30.37 -8.88 -1.55
N PRO A 158 -30.42 -8.84 -0.20
CA PRO A 158 -29.60 -9.70 0.64
C PRO A 158 -29.87 -11.20 0.36
N GLY A 159 -28.81 -12.02 0.33
CA GLY A 159 -28.88 -13.47 0.07
C GLY A 159 -27.62 -14.02 -0.61
N TRP A 160 -27.53 -15.35 -0.74
CA TRP A 160 -26.36 -16.02 -1.34
C TRP A 160 -26.10 -15.59 -2.79
N ARG A 161 -27.17 -15.33 -3.57
CA ARG A 161 -27.06 -14.84 -4.95
C ARG A 161 -26.33 -13.50 -5.01
N ARG A 162 -26.58 -12.60 -4.06
CA ARG A 162 -25.86 -11.34 -3.97
C ARG A 162 -24.39 -11.55 -3.72
N ILE A 163 -24.03 -12.44 -2.80
CA ILE A 163 -22.63 -12.76 -2.51
C ILE A 163 -21.96 -13.27 -3.78
N LEU A 164 -22.57 -14.24 -4.46
CA LEU A 164 -22.05 -14.79 -5.71
C LEU A 164 -21.87 -13.71 -6.78
N THR A 165 -22.87 -12.86 -7.03
CA THR A 165 -22.77 -11.78 -8.02
C THR A 165 -21.68 -10.77 -7.67
N VAL A 166 -21.50 -10.44 -6.39
CA VAL A 166 -20.46 -9.51 -5.93
C VAL A 166 -19.05 -10.10 -6.09
N VAL A 167 -18.90 -11.39 -5.82
CA VAL A 167 -17.65 -12.13 -6.05
C VAL A 167 -17.37 -12.22 -7.55
N ILE A 168 -18.35 -12.61 -8.36
CA ILE A 168 -18.21 -12.66 -9.83
C ILE A 168 -17.82 -11.27 -10.36
N GLY A 169 -18.48 -10.20 -9.91
CA GLY A 169 -18.16 -8.84 -10.31
C GLY A 169 -16.73 -8.43 -9.95
N GLY A 170 -16.26 -8.79 -8.76
CA GLY A 170 -14.87 -8.58 -8.33
C GLY A 170 -13.87 -9.37 -9.17
N VAL A 171 -14.09 -10.67 -9.37
CA VAL A 171 -13.22 -11.56 -10.16
C VAL A 171 -13.16 -11.10 -11.62
N ALA A 172 -14.32 -10.82 -12.24
CA ALA A 172 -14.38 -10.36 -13.61
C ALA A 172 -13.65 -9.03 -13.80
N THR A 173 -13.84 -8.07 -12.87
CA THR A 173 -13.12 -6.79 -12.90
C THR A 173 -11.61 -6.99 -12.78
N THR A 174 -11.18 -7.87 -11.87
CA THR A 174 -9.76 -8.20 -11.68
C THR A 174 -9.16 -8.81 -12.95
N ALA A 175 -9.82 -9.83 -13.52
CA ALA A 175 -9.34 -10.49 -14.73
C ALA A 175 -9.25 -9.52 -15.92
N LEU A 176 -10.25 -8.64 -16.09
CA LEU A 176 -10.24 -7.61 -17.14
C LEU A 176 -9.12 -6.60 -16.94
N MET A 177 -8.93 -6.07 -15.72
CA MET A 177 -7.90 -5.07 -15.45
C MET A 177 -6.50 -5.67 -15.56
N VAL A 178 -6.24 -6.82 -14.93
CA VAL A 178 -4.95 -7.51 -15.03
C VAL A 178 -4.65 -7.91 -16.47
N GLY A 179 -5.63 -8.48 -17.18
CA GLY A 179 -5.48 -8.82 -18.59
C GLY A 179 -5.13 -7.59 -19.45
N ALA A 180 -5.85 -6.48 -19.27
CA ALA A 180 -5.57 -5.24 -19.98
C ALA A 180 -4.20 -4.64 -19.65
N VAL A 181 -3.79 -4.62 -18.38
CA VAL A 181 -2.45 -4.18 -17.95
C VAL A 181 -1.38 -5.03 -18.63
N THR A 182 -1.47 -6.36 -18.51
CA THR A 182 -0.51 -7.29 -19.13
C THR A 182 -0.47 -7.14 -20.66
N THR A 183 -1.61 -6.93 -21.31
CA THR A 183 -1.65 -6.66 -22.75
C THR A 183 -0.94 -5.35 -23.10
N LEU A 184 -1.18 -4.26 -22.37
CA LEU A 184 -0.51 -2.98 -22.61
C LEU A 184 1.01 -3.06 -22.35
N GLU A 185 1.43 -3.77 -21.32
CA GLU A 185 2.85 -3.95 -21.02
C GLU A 185 3.56 -4.73 -22.13
N ARG A 186 2.96 -5.82 -22.61
CA ARG A 186 3.61 -6.72 -23.58
C ARG A 186 3.52 -6.27 -25.02
N VAL A 187 2.41 -5.64 -25.43
CA VAL A 187 2.14 -5.39 -26.86
C VAL A 187 2.60 -4.00 -27.28
N PRO A 188 1.98 -2.88 -26.83
CA PRO A 188 2.43 -1.55 -27.22
C PRO A 188 3.71 -1.13 -26.50
N LEU A 189 3.85 -1.43 -25.20
CA LEU A 189 5.02 -1.00 -24.43
C LEU A 189 6.23 -1.91 -24.65
N ARG A 190 6.04 -3.18 -25.01
CA ARG A 190 7.13 -4.16 -25.18
C ARG A 190 8.05 -4.27 -23.97
N ALA A 191 7.46 -4.16 -22.77
CA ALA A 191 8.20 -4.30 -21.52
C ALA A 191 8.87 -5.68 -21.44
N THR A 192 10.13 -5.69 -21.01
CA THR A 192 10.90 -6.93 -20.88
C THR A 192 10.46 -7.67 -19.61
N ALA A 193 10.31 -8.99 -19.69
CA ALA A 193 9.98 -9.81 -18.53
C ALA A 193 11.19 -9.93 -17.59
N SER A 194 11.08 -9.34 -16.41
CA SER A 194 12.10 -9.34 -15.34
C SER A 194 11.88 -10.41 -14.28
N HIS A 195 10.69 -11.01 -14.24
CA HIS A 195 10.32 -12.05 -13.27
C HIS A 195 10.50 -11.62 -11.81
N PRO A 196 9.78 -10.57 -11.35
CA PRO A 196 9.88 -10.08 -9.97
C PRO A 196 9.52 -11.12 -8.92
N GLU A 197 8.72 -12.13 -9.27
CA GLU A 197 8.43 -13.29 -8.42
C GLU A 197 9.69 -14.08 -8.01
N SER A 198 10.80 -13.95 -8.76
CA SER A 198 12.05 -14.63 -8.45
C SER A 198 12.66 -14.18 -7.12
N HIS A 199 12.51 -12.90 -6.74
CA HIS A 199 12.99 -12.41 -5.45
C HIS A 199 12.22 -13.04 -4.29
N THR A 200 10.92 -13.25 -4.46
CA THR A 200 10.08 -13.94 -3.49
C THR A 200 10.54 -15.39 -3.31
N TYR A 201 10.86 -16.10 -4.40
CA TYR A 201 11.37 -17.47 -4.31
C TYR A 201 12.73 -17.55 -3.61
N VAL A 202 13.63 -16.61 -3.92
CA VAL A 202 14.94 -16.53 -3.25
C VAL A 202 14.78 -16.24 -1.77
N TYR A 203 13.95 -15.27 -1.40
CA TYR A 203 13.70 -14.95 0.00
C TYR A 203 13.24 -16.19 0.76
N ASP A 204 12.19 -16.86 0.28
CA ASP A 204 11.62 -18.03 0.94
C ASP A 204 12.66 -19.15 1.09
N LEU A 205 13.40 -19.46 0.01
CA LEU A 205 14.43 -20.50 0.02
C LEU A 205 15.61 -20.15 0.92
N VAL A 206 16.04 -18.89 0.97
CA VAL A 206 17.11 -18.42 1.87
C VAL A 206 16.68 -18.61 3.32
N GLN A 207 15.51 -18.10 3.70
CA GLN A 207 15.04 -18.19 5.10
C GLN A 207 14.87 -19.64 5.55
N MET A 208 14.30 -20.50 4.68
CA MET A 208 14.22 -21.93 4.96
C MET A 208 15.60 -22.58 5.05
N SER A 209 16.55 -22.20 4.18
CA SER A 209 17.92 -22.71 4.20
C SER A 209 18.65 -22.40 5.50
N LEU A 210 18.49 -21.17 6.00
CA LEU A 210 19.09 -20.73 7.25
C LEU A 210 18.50 -21.46 8.46
N ARG A 211 17.19 -21.68 8.45
CA ARG A 211 16.47 -22.41 9.50
C ARG A 211 16.88 -23.88 9.56
N GLU A 212 17.03 -24.53 8.41
CA GLU A 212 17.41 -25.94 8.32
C GLU A 212 18.93 -26.18 8.37
N ASN A 213 19.73 -25.11 8.32
CA ASN A 213 21.17 -25.18 8.12
C ASN A 213 21.56 -26.01 6.88
N ARG A 214 20.80 -25.85 5.79
CA ARG A 214 21.00 -26.56 4.51
C ARG A 214 20.71 -25.62 3.35
N ASN A 215 21.60 -25.51 2.36
CA ASN A 215 21.34 -24.70 1.17
C ASN A 215 20.26 -25.36 0.29
N LEU A 216 19.12 -24.68 0.12
CA LEU A 216 18.01 -25.09 -0.73
C LEU A 216 18.00 -24.38 -2.09
N LEU A 217 18.86 -23.38 -2.30
CA LEU A 217 18.98 -22.71 -3.58
C LEU A 217 19.72 -23.59 -4.60
N PRO A 218 19.29 -23.59 -5.87
CA PRO A 218 20.02 -24.29 -6.92
C PRO A 218 21.37 -23.63 -7.19
N ALA A 219 22.39 -24.44 -7.47
CA ALA A 219 23.74 -23.96 -7.78
C ALA A 219 23.80 -23.04 -9.02
N SER A 220 22.82 -23.16 -9.94
CA SER A 220 22.67 -22.28 -11.10
C SER A 220 22.27 -20.85 -10.73
N VAL A 221 21.80 -20.61 -9.51
CA VAL A 221 21.36 -19.30 -9.01
C VAL A 221 22.28 -18.79 -7.91
N TYR A 222 22.72 -19.68 -7.02
CA TYR A 222 23.52 -19.31 -5.85
C TYR A 222 24.78 -20.19 -5.74
N PRO A 223 25.97 -19.65 -6.08
CA PRO A 223 27.21 -20.44 -6.14
C PRO A 223 28.01 -20.42 -4.83
N ARG A 224 27.47 -19.90 -3.72
CA ARG A 224 28.17 -19.72 -2.45
C ARG A 224 27.65 -20.67 -1.36
N ASP A 225 28.27 -20.62 -0.18
CA ASP A 225 27.92 -21.46 0.97
C ASP A 225 26.93 -20.78 1.93
N LEU A 226 26.47 -21.53 2.93
CA LEU A 226 25.55 -21.00 3.95
C LEU A 226 26.17 -19.91 4.82
N ALA A 227 27.50 -19.89 5.00
CA ALA A 227 28.17 -18.87 5.79
C ALA A 227 28.06 -17.49 5.11
N TYR A 228 28.30 -17.45 3.79
CA TYR A 228 28.08 -16.25 2.99
C TYR A 228 26.61 -15.79 3.03
N MET A 229 25.67 -16.75 2.92
CA MET A 229 24.23 -16.46 3.03
C MET A 229 23.88 -15.78 4.36
N ARG A 230 24.36 -16.33 5.48
CA ARG A 230 24.14 -15.76 6.82
C ARG A 230 24.73 -14.37 6.98
N HIS A 231 25.88 -14.10 6.36
CA HIS A 231 26.54 -12.81 6.48
C HIS A 231 25.75 -11.68 5.78
N TRP A 232 25.12 -11.98 4.64
CA TRP A 232 24.48 -10.98 3.77
C TRP A 232 22.96 -10.93 3.88
N THR A 233 22.35 -11.67 4.80
CA THR A 233 20.89 -11.74 4.94
C THR A 233 20.45 -11.65 6.39
N THR A 234 19.22 -11.20 6.58
CA THR A 234 18.53 -11.20 7.88
C THR A 234 17.16 -11.84 7.71
N SER A 235 16.43 -12.05 8.81
CA SER A 235 15.03 -12.51 8.74
C SER A 235 14.07 -11.53 8.06
N GLU A 236 14.52 -10.30 7.82
CA GLU A 236 13.71 -9.21 7.25
C GLU A 236 14.11 -8.88 5.81
N TYR A 237 15.34 -9.21 5.41
CA TYR A 237 15.97 -8.67 4.22
C TYR A 237 16.92 -9.67 3.57
N THR A 238 16.78 -9.86 2.26
CA THR A 238 17.69 -10.68 1.45
C THR A 238 18.36 -9.92 0.31
N ASP A 239 18.10 -8.61 0.13
CA ASP A 239 18.67 -7.92 -1.03
C ASP A 239 20.20 -7.81 -1.00
N GLY A 240 20.86 -8.03 0.15
CA GLY A 240 22.32 -8.12 0.23
C GLY A 240 22.92 -9.21 -0.67
N LEU A 241 22.12 -10.19 -1.09
CA LEU A 241 22.52 -11.20 -2.07
C LEU A 241 22.32 -10.77 -3.53
N PHE A 242 21.56 -9.71 -3.78
CA PHE A 242 21.25 -9.18 -5.12
C PHE A 242 22.07 -7.92 -5.44
N TRP A 243 22.33 -7.08 -4.44
CA TRP A 243 22.89 -5.75 -4.64
C TRP A 243 24.17 -5.51 -3.82
N GLY A 244 24.95 -4.52 -4.24
CA GLY A 244 26.14 -4.08 -3.53
C GLY A 244 27.29 -5.09 -3.57
N SER A 245 28.23 -4.98 -2.64
CA SER A 245 29.41 -5.85 -2.54
C SER A 245 29.08 -7.31 -2.20
N GLY A 246 27.88 -7.57 -1.69
CA GLY A 246 27.37 -8.91 -1.40
C GLY A 246 26.67 -9.60 -2.58
N GLY A 247 26.37 -8.87 -3.66
CA GLY A 247 25.57 -9.33 -4.80
C GLY A 247 26.17 -10.53 -5.51
N VAL A 248 25.53 -11.69 -5.38
CA VAL A 248 25.92 -12.96 -6.03
C VAL A 248 24.79 -13.60 -6.82
N ILE A 249 23.55 -13.13 -6.63
CA ILE A 249 22.37 -13.54 -7.38
C ILE A 249 22.04 -12.43 -8.38
N ALA A 250 21.85 -12.79 -9.65
CA ALA A 250 21.42 -11.85 -10.66
C ALA A 250 19.99 -11.37 -10.38
N SER A 251 19.72 -10.07 -10.54
CA SER A 251 18.40 -9.48 -10.29
C SER A 251 17.35 -9.79 -11.36
N GLY A 252 17.76 -10.11 -12.59
CA GLY A 252 16.88 -10.46 -13.71
C GLY A 252 17.02 -11.93 -14.11
N LEU A 253 16.61 -12.86 -13.25
CA LEU A 253 16.70 -14.29 -13.56
C LEU A 253 15.71 -14.66 -14.67
N ALA A 254 16.21 -15.31 -15.72
CA ALA A 254 15.42 -15.80 -16.84
C ALA A 254 15.89 -17.19 -17.27
N GLY A 255 15.12 -17.85 -18.14
CA GLY A 255 15.53 -19.12 -18.75
C GLY A 255 15.69 -20.28 -17.74
N GLN A 256 16.81 -21.01 -17.83
CA GLN A 256 17.04 -22.20 -17.01
C GLN A 256 17.21 -21.88 -15.51
N PRO A 257 18.03 -20.89 -15.09
CA PRO A 257 18.14 -20.52 -13.68
C PRO A 257 16.80 -20.21 -13.01
N LEU A 258 15.91 -19.49 -13.69
CA LEU A 258 14.57 -19.20 -13.17
C LEU A 258 13.71 -20.48 -13.02
N ARG A 259 13.77 -21.39 -13.99
CA ARG A 259 13.05 -22.67 -13.91
C ARG A 259 13.57 -23.54 -12.76
N ASP A 260 14.88 -23.58 -12.57
CA ASP A 260 15.52 -24.31 -11.47
C ASP A 260 15.09 -23.73 -10.12
N LEU A 261 15.11 -22.40 -10.01
CA LEU A 261 14.68 -21.68 -8.81
C LEU A 261 13.22 -21.97 -8.47
N LYS A 262 12.32 -21.81 -9.44
CA LYS A 262 10.88 -22.09 -9.26
C LYS A 262 10.65 -23.55 -8.89
N GLY A 263 11.36 -24.49 -9.54
CA GLY A 263 11.28 -25.91 -9.22
C GLY A 263 11.76 -26.22 -7.79
N ALA A 264 12.86 -25.60 -7.36
CA ALA A 264 13.36 -25.73 -5.99
C ALA A 264 12.38 -25.15 -4.97
N TRP A 265 11.80 -23.98 -5.24
CA TRP A 265 10.80 -23.34 -4.40
C TRP A 265 9.53 -24.19 -4.27
N ILE A 266 8.96 -24.69 -5.37
CA ILE A 266 7.78 -25.57 -5.33
C ILE A 266 8.06 -26.83 -4.51
N ARG A 267 9.24 -27.46 -4.69
CA ARG A 267 9.63 -28.63 -3.89
C ARG A 267 9.73 -28.29 -2.41
N ALA A 268 10.41 -27.20 -2.06
CA ALA A 268 10.55 -26.77 -0.67
C ALA A 268 9.18 -26.51 -0.01
N VAL A 269 8.27 -25.79 -0.69
CA VAL A 269 6.91 -25.52 -0.18
C VAL A 269 6.11 -26.81 0.00
N ARG A 270 6.20 -27.75 -0.97
CA ARG A 270 5.47 -29.02 -0.92
C ARG A 270 6.00 -29.95 0.16
N ASP A 271 7.31 -30.10 0.25
CA ASP A 271 7.96 -31.06 1.13
C ASP A 271 8.00 -30.53 2.57
N ARG A 272 7.93 -29.21 2.76
CA ARG A 272 8.07 -28.53 4.06
C ARG A 272 7.10 -27.35 4.22
N PRO A 273 5.78 -27.62 4.18
CA PRO A 273 4.77 -26.56 4.19
C PRO A 273 4.78 -25.75 5.49
N LEU A 274 5.10 -26.38 6.63
CA LEU A 274 5.15 -25.68 7.92
C LEU A 274 6.30 -24.68 7.99
N ASP A 275 7.49 -25.03 7.50
CA ASP A 275 8.63 -24.10 7.49
C ASP A 275 8.37 -22.92 6.56
N TYR A 276 7.77 -23.16 5.39
CA TYR A 276 7.31 -22.09 4.50
C TYR A 276 6.31 -21.15 5.19
N LEU A 277 5.27 -21.71 5.84
CA LEU A 277 4.27 -20.91 6.56
C LEU A 277 4.89 -20.12 7.72
N LEU A 278 5.87 -20.69 8.43
CA LEU A 278 6.58 -19.98 9.50
C LEU A 278 7.44 -18.84 8.95
N VAL A 279 8.13 -19.03 7.82
CA VAL A 279 8.87 -17.96 7.14
C VAL A 279 7.94 -16.82 6.74
N ARG A 280 6.78 -17.14 6.14
CA ARG A 280 5.77 -16.14 5.76
C ARG A 280 5.12 -15.44 6.96
N ALA A 281 4.79 -16.18 8.01
CA ALA A 281 4.23 -15.61 9.23
C ALA A 281 5.22 -14.68 9.93
N ASN A 282 6.51 -15.05 9.96
CA ASN A 282 7.56 -14.20 10.51
C ASN A 282 7.73 -12.93 9.68
N LEU A 283 7.86 -13.04 8.35
CA LEU A 283 7.92 -11.88 7.45
C LEU A 283 6.73 -10.94 7.68
N THR A 284 5.52 -11.50 7.68
CA THR A 284 4.28 -10.74 7.91
C THR A 284 4.30 -10.03 9.27
N ARG A 285 4.76 -10.71 10.33
CA ARG A 285 4.88 -10.12 11.67
C ARG A 285 5.80 -8.90 11.69
N TYR A 286 6.92 -8.95 10.98
CA TYR A 286 7.81 -7.80 10.83
C TYR A 286 7.17 -6.69 9.99
N GLU A 287 6.58 -7.04 8.84
CA GLU A 287 5.93 -6.10 7.94
C GLU A 287 4.80 -5.32 8.61
N ILE A 288 4.00 -5.97 9.47
CA ILE A 288 2.94 -5.30 10.23
C ILE A 288 3.41 -4.65 11.55
N SER A 289 4.72 -4.64 11.79
CA SER A 289 5.38 -4.07 12.97
C SER A 289 5.00 -4.74 14.32
N LEU A 290 4.52 -5.99 14.30
CA LEU A 290 4.23 -6.77 15.52
C LEU A 290 5.50 -7.35 16.18
N SER A 291 6.65 -7.25 15.52
CA SER A 291 7.95 -7.57 16.10
C SER A 291 8.50 -6.47 17.01
N GLY A 292 7.86 -5.30 17.05
CA GLY A 292 8.36 -4.11 17.74
C GLY A 292 9.40 -3.32 16.93
N ARG A 293 9.82 -3.82 15.76
CA ARG A 293 10.74 -3.14 14.85
C ARG A 293 9.97 -2.44 13.74
N LEU A 294 10.48 -1.31 13.30
CA LEU A 294 10.00 -0.65 12.09
C LEU A 294 10.44 -1.47 10.87
N PRO A 295 9.49 -1.80 9.97
CA PRO A 295 9.86 -2.05 8.59
C PRO A 295 10.72 -0.89 8.12
N VAL A 296 11.85 -1.16 7.45
CA VAL A 296 12.85 -0.15 7.09
C VAL A 296 12.15 1.07 6.52
N ALA A 297 12.18 2.16 7.30
CA ALA A 297 11.57 3.43 6.96
C ALA A 297 12.59 4.25 6.19
N PHE A 298 12.20 4.65 4.98
CA PHE A 298 12.50 5.93 4.33
C PHE A 298 13.81 6.66 4.54
N PHE A 299 14.33 7.11 3.39
CA PHE A 299 15.54 7.92 3.23
C PHE A 299 16.77 7.21 3.79
N ARG A 300 17.40 6.37 2.97
CA ARG A 300 18.82 6.07 3.20
C ARG A 300 19.56 7.41 3.26
N ASP A 301 20.32 7.63 4.33
CA ASP A 301 21.10 8.87 4.49
C ASP A 301 22.04 9.06 3.30
N GLU A 302 22.59 7.95 2.81
CA GLU A 302 23.42 7.92 1.62
C GLU A 302 22.57 7.69 0.36
N PRO A 303 22.62 8.61 -0.62
CA PRO A 303 22.19 8.28 -1.96
C PRO A 303 23.00 7.06 -2.44
N PRO A 304 22.38 6.01 -3.04
CA PRO A 304 23.17 5.00 -3.73
C PRO A 304 24.10 5.68 -4.74
N PRO A 305 25.23 5.08 -5.14
CA PRO A 305 26.15 5.69 -6.10
C PRO A 305 25.48 6.18 -7.40
N SER A 306 24.35 5.55 -7.78
CA SER A 306 23.49 5.94 -8.91
C SER A 306 22.68 7.24 -8.71
N LEU A 307 22.76 7.91 -7.55
CA LEU A 307 22.10 9.17 -7.25
C LEU A 307 23.02 10.40 -7.28
N ALA A 308 24.27 10.25 -7.72
CA ALA A 308 25.15 11.39 -7.99
C ALA A 308 24.51 12.41 -8.96
N GLU A 309 23.56 11.98 -9.78
CA GLU A 309 22.82 12.81 -10.75
C GLU A 309 21.76 13.74 -10.12
N TYR A 310 21.31 13.47 -8.88
CA TYR A 310 20.26 14.27 -8.21
C TYR A 310 20.70 14.71 -6.80
N PRO A 311 21.58 15.72 -6.70
CA PRO A 311 22.03 16.24 -5.42
C PRO A 311 20.86 16.83 -4.62
N VAL A 312 20.94 16.74 -3.29
CA VAL A 312 19.94 17.33 -2.41
C VAL A 312 20.02 18.86 -2.49
N ALA A 313 19.07 19.47 -3.19
CA ALA A 313 19.02 20.91 -3.37
C ALA A 313 18.84 21.69 -2.05
N PHE A 314 18.13 21.12 -1.07
CA PHE A 314 17.82 21.77 0.21
C PHE A 314 18.12 20.85 1.40
N PRO A 315 19.40 20.72 1.83
CA PRO A 315 19.81 19.81 2.89
C PRO A 315 19.10 20.06 4.23
N GLY A 316 18.92 21.34 4.60
CA GLY A 316 18.22 21.72 5.84
C GLY A 316 16.74 21.29 5.84
N LEU A 317 16.05 21.45 4.70
CA LEU A 317 14.66 20.99 4.55
C LEU A 317 14.57 19.47 4.58
N ARG A 318 15.52 18.76 3.94
CA ARG A 318 15.60 17.28 4.03
C ARG A 318 15.77 16.83 5.47
N SER A 319 16.71 17.42 6.22
CA SER A 319 16.94 17.08 7.63
C SER A 319 15.70 17.33 8.49
N ALA A 320 15.03 18.47 8.31
CA ALA A 320 13.77 18.76 9.00
C ALA A 320 12.65 17.76 8.64
N ALA A 321 12.54 17.37 7.37
CA ALA A 321 11.56 16.40 6.91
C ALA A 321 11.83 14.99 7.47
N VAL A 322 13.08 14.54 7.48
CA VAL A 322 13.49 13.26 8.09
C VAL A 322 13.14 13.25 9.58
N LYS A 323 13.48 14.32 10.31
CA LYS A 323 13.13 14.46 11.73
C LYS A 323 11.62 14.45 11.97
N TYR A 324 10.86 15.12 11.11
CA TYR A 324 9.40 15.16 11.22
C TYR A 324 8.75 13.79 10.92
N ILE A 325 9.23 13.08 9.89
CA ILE A 325 8.76 11.73 9.55
C ILE A 325 9.12 10.72 10.66
N GLY A 326 10.28 10.92 11.30
CA GLY A 326 10.73 10.15 12.45
C GLY A 326 9.94 10.39 13.74
N VAL A 327 8.97 11.32 13.76
CA VAL A 327 8.09 11.50 14.91
C VAL A 327 7.31 10.20 15.17
N GLY A 328 7.53 9.62 16.35
CA GLY A 328 6.96 8.33 16.72
C GLY A 328 7.71 7.13 16.13
N ALA A 329 9.01 7.27 15.85
CA ALA A 329 9.94 6.22 15.43
C ALA A 329 11.31 6.36 16.14
N PRO A 330 11.37 6.19 17.48
CA PRO A 330 12.63 6.32 18.21
C PRO A 330 13.67 5.32 17.70
N GLY A 331 14.89 5.80 17.40
CA GLY A 331 15.98 4.96 16.90
C GLY A 331 16.00 4.71 15.39
N ALA A 332 15.05 5.26 14.62
CA ALA A 332 15.07 5.22 13.15
C ALA A 332 16.06 6.22 12.51
N GLU A 333 16.76 7.02 13.31
CA GLU A 333 17.72 8.04 12.85
C GLU A 333 19.09 7.46 12.42
N ALA A 334 19.30 6.15 12.50
CA ALA A 334 20.54 5.51 12.03
C ALA A 334 20.45 5.12 10.54
N PRO A 335 21.50 5.39 9.73
CA PRO A 335 21.54 4.97 8.33
C PRO A 335 21.33 3.47 8.18
N GLY A 336 20.23 3.06 7.54
CA GLY A 336 19.89 1.63 7.36
C GLY A 336 19.40 0.91 8.62
N GLY A 337 19.11 1.64 9.70
CA GLY A 337 18.63 1.09 10.95
C GLY A 337 17.14 0.74 10.91
N THR A 338 16.82 -0.49 11.29
CA THR A 338 15.47 -0.89 11.74
C THR A 338 15.26 -0.29 13.13
N GLY A 339 14.77 0.95 13.22
CA GLY A 339 14.42 1.56 14.51
C GLY A 339 13.27 0.82 15.21
N ASP A 340 12.95 1.20 16.44
CA ASP A 340 11.78 0.67 17.13
C ASP A 340 10.50 1.30 16.56
N ALA A 341 9.47 0.46 16.35
CA ALA A 341 8.18 0.93 15.87
C ALA A 341 7.47 1.69 16.98
N GLY A 342 7.57 3.02 16.96
CA GLY A 342 6.71 3.82 17.79
C GLY A 342 5.25 3.77 17.28
N PRO A 343 4.31 4.24 18.10
CA PRO A 343 2.88 3.93 17.96
C PRO A 343 2.26 4.47 16.66
N LEU A 344 2.83 5.53 16.08
CA LEU A 344 2.34 6.12 14.84
C LEU A 344 2.78 5.35 13.60
N GLN A 345 3.97 4.75 13.61
CA GLN A 345 4.53 4.05 12.45
C GLN A 345 4.26 2.53 12.48
N THR A 346 3.37 2.12 13.38
CA THR A 346 3.03 0.72 13.59
C THR A 346 1.91 0.30 12.63
N VAL A 347 2.23 -0.51 11.63
CA VAL A 347 1.30 -0.86 10.53
C VAL A 347 0.02 -1.53 11.04
N TRP A 348 0.08 -2.40 12.05
CA TRP A 348 -1.10 -3.10 12.55
C TRP A 348 -2.21 -2.17 13.09
N VAL A 349 -1.89 -0.96 13.56
CA VAL A 349 -2.88 0.03 14.01
C VAL A 349 -3.79 0.44 12.85
N TYR A 350 -3.23 0.59 11.65
CA TYR A 350 -4.00 0.90 10.45
C TYR A 350 -4.83 -0.29 9.99
N LEU A 351 -4.30 -1.51 10.11
CA LEU A 351 -5.06 -2.73 9.83
C LEU A 351 -6.24 -2.90 10.78
N LEU A 352 -6.09 -2.48 12.04
CA LEU A 352 -7.18 -2.41 13.00
C LEU A 352 -8.24 -1.40 12.54
N ALA A 353 -7.84 -0.19 12.13
CA ALA A 353 -8.77 0.81 11.60
C ALA A 353 -9.52 0.30 10.34
N LEU A 354 -8.82 -0.38 9.43
CA LEU A 354 -9.44 -1.04 8.28
C LEU A 354 -10.43 -2.12 8.73
N THR A 355 -10.06 -2.99 9.66
CA THR A 355 -10.92 -4.07 10.17
C THR A 355 -12.18 -3.52 10.84
N LEU A 356 -12.03 -2.52 11.72
CA LEU A 356 -13.15 -1.83 12.37
C LEU A 356 -14.04 -1.15 11.33
N GLY A 357 -13.45 -0.50 10.33
CA GLY A 357 -14.15 0.11 9.20
C GLY A 357 -14.97 -0.92 8.42
N LEU A 358 -14.36 -2.04 8.04
CA LEU A 358 -15.02 -3.14 7.34
C LEU A 358 -16.24 -3.65 8.12
N VAL A 359 -16.05 -4.02 9.40
CA VAL A 359 -17.14 -4.52 10.24
C VAL A 359 -18.26 -3.48 10.39
N ARG A 360 -17.88 -2.21 10.65
CA ARG A 360 -18.82 -1.12 10.88
C ARG A 360 -19.64 -0.78 9.65
N TYR A 361 -19.01 -0.71 8.49
CA TYR A 361 -19.63 -0.24 7.25
C TYR A 361 -20.32 -1.37 6.48
N ALA A 362 -19.84 -2.62 6.57
CA ALA A 362 -20.52 -3.78 5.99
C ALA A 362 -21.88 -4.05 6.64
N ARG A 363 -22.04 -3.69 7.92
CA ARG A 363 -23.30 -3.81 8.68
C ARG A 363 -24.24 -2.62 8.52
N SER A 364 -23.86 -1.58 7.77
CA SER A 364 -24.69 -0.38 7.66
C SER A 364 -25.70 -0.49 6.52
N ASP A 365 -26.93 -0.02 6.76
CA ASP A 365 -27.98 0.03 5.72
C ASP A 365 -27.78 1.15 4.68
N ARG A 366 -26.82 2.04 4.91
CA ARG A 366 -26.52 3.15 4.00
C ARG A 366 -25.80 2.60 2.78
N ARG A 367 -26.41 2.72 1.60
CA ARG A 367 -25.86 2.23 0.33
C ARG A 367 -24.38 2.57 0.13
N LEU A 368 -23.98 3.81 0.44
CA LEU A 368 -22.61 4.30 0.24
C LEU A 368 -21.60 3.74 1.24
N ASP A 369 -22.04 3.21 2.38
CA ASP A 369 -21.15 2.60 3.36
C ASP A 369 -20.55 1.30 2.80
N SER A 370 -21.23 0.64 1.85
CA SER A 370 -20.63 -0.47 1.10
C SER A 370 -19.35 -0.07 0.36
N CYS A 371 -19.24 1.18 -0.11
CA CYS A 371 -18.01 1.70 -0.72
C CYS A 371 -16.87 1.74 0.29
N LEU A 372 -17.14 2.23 1.50
CA LEU A 372 -16.15 2.29 2.60
C LEU A 372 -15.77 0.89 3.11
N ALA A 373 -16.73 -0.04 3.17
CA ALA A 373 -16.48 -1.42 3.54
C ALA A 373 -15.55 -2.11 2.54
N TRP A 374 -15.79 -1.95 1.24
CA TRP A 374 -14.93 -2.51 0.22
C TRP A 374 -13.59 -1.79 0.09
N LEU A 375 -13.52 -0.49 0.37
CA LEU A 375 -12.25 0.22 0.48
C LEU A 375 -11.41 -0.34 1.65
N ALA A 376 -12.04 -0.61 2.79
CA ALA A 376 -11.38 -1.30 3.91
C ALA A 376 -10.90 -2.71 3.52
N ALA A 377 -11.76 -3.47 2.83
CA ALA A 377 -11.41 -4.80 2.31
C ALA A 377 -10.25 -4.73 1.30
N ALA A 378 -10.18 -3.70 0.46
CA ALA A 378 -9.09 -3.50 -0.49
C ALA A 378 -7.73 -3.43 0.24
N GLY A 379 -7.62 -2.60 1.28
CA GLY A 379 -6.39 -2.51 2.09
C GLY A 379 -6.05 -3.81 2.80
N LEU A 380 -7.05 -4.50 3.40
CA LEU A 380 -6.81 -5.77 4.09
C LEU A 380 -6.39 -6.89 3.14
N LEU A 381 -7.05 -7.02 1.99
CA LEU A 381 -6.72 -8.03 0.99
C LEU A 381 -5.38 -7.74 0.31
N TYR A 382 -5.03 -6.46 0.13
CA TYR A 382 -3.71 -6.05 -0.35
C TYR A 382 -2.60 -6.51 0.60
N MET A 383 -2.76 -6.28 1.91
CA MET A 383 -1.81 -6.78 2.93
C MET A 383 -1.76 -8.30 3.01
N LEU A 384 -2.92 -8.96 2.85
CA LEU A 384 -2.96 -10.42 2.81
C LEU A 384 -2.19 -10.95 1.58
N GLY A 385 -2.26 -10.25 0.44
CA GLY A 385 -1.46 -10.58 -0.74
C GLY A 385 0.03 -10.46 -0.45
N LEU A 386 0.45 -9.35 0.17
CA LEU A 386 1.85 -9.12 0.57
C LEU A 386 2.41 -10.24 1.44
N ALA A 387 1.62 -10.78 2.38
CA ALA A 387 2.04 -11.91 3.21
C ALA A 387 2.56 -13.13 2.42
N PHE A 388 2.21 -13.25 1.13
CA PHE A 388 2.62 -14.35 0.26
C PHE A 388 3.46 -13.94 -0.96
N THR A 389 3.58 -12.65 -1.25
CA THR A 389 4.27 -12.17 -2.45
C THR A 389 5.49 -11.32 -2.12
N ASP A 390 5.55 -10.74 -0.93
CA ASP A 390 6.59 -9.79 -0.59
C ASP A 390 7.95 -10.49 -0.48
N PRO A 391 9.01 -9.97 -1.12
CA PRO A 391 10.33 -10.59 -1.05
C PRO A 391 11.15 -10.09 0.15
N GLN A 392 10.65 -9.12 0.91
CA GLN A 392 11.33 -8.55 2.09
C GLN A 392 10.41 -7.63 2.87
N VAL A 393 10.86 -7.20 4.05
CA VAL A 393 10.15 -6.24 4.90
C VAL A 393 10.45 -4.81 4.45
N SER A 394 9.43 -4.02 4.12
CA SER A 394 9.59 -2.60 3.86
C SER A 394 8.28 -1.84 4.01
N TYR A 395 8.31 -0.73 4.75
CA TYR A 395 7.11 0.08 5.02
C TYR A 395 6.38 0.54 3.75
N ARG A 396 7.10 0.60 2.61
CA ARG A 396 6.54 0.99 1.31
C ARG A 396 5.47 0.05 0.82
N TYR A 397 5.64 -1.23 1.10
CA TYR A 397 4.68 -2.24 0.68
C TYR A 397 3.39 -2.07 1.48
N ALA A 398 3.45 -1.81 2.78
CA ALA A 398 2.25 -1.51 3.57
C ALA A 398 1.56 -0.15 3.27
N TYR A 399 2.21 0.76 2.54
CA TYR A 399 1.77 2.16 2.42
C TYR A 399 0.32 2.36 1.94
N PRO A 400 -0.19 1.66 0.89
CA PRO A 400 -1.59 1.80 0.48
C PRO A 400 -2.57 1.53 1.61
N SER A 401 -2.30 0.53 2.43
CA SER A 401 -3.13 0.14 3.58
C SER A 401 -3.04 1.14 4.72
N VAL A 402 -1.86 1.72 4.96
CA VAL A 402 -1.65 2.80 5.93
C VAL A 402 -2.46 4.05 5.54
N ALA A 403 -2.36 4.48 4.27
CA ALA A 403 -3.07 5.66 3.78
C ALA A 403 -4.60 5.49 3.88
N VAL A 404 -5.12 4.34 3.43
CA VAL A 404 -6.56 4.03 3.52
C VAL A 404 -7.01 3.90 4.99
N GLY A 405 -6.24 3.18 5.80
CA GLY A 405 -6.51 3.00 7.23
C GLY A 405 -6.57 4.32 7.99
N THR A 406 -5.68 5.26 7.67
CA THR A 406 -5.67 6.61 8.26
C THR A 406 -6.94 7.38 7.90
N VAL A 407 -7.36 7.35 6.63
CA VAL A 407 -8.61 8.00 6.19
C VAL A 407 -9.83 7.39 6.90
N LEU A 408 -9.89 6.06 7.02
CA LEU A 408 -11.00 5.39 7.72
C LEU A 408 -10.98 5.64 9.22
N ALA A 409 -9.80 5.75 9.85
CA ALA A 409 -9.67 6.11 11.26
C ALA A 409 -10.30 7.48 11.54
N VAL A 410 -10.09 8.47 10.68
CA VAL A 410 -10.76 9.79 10.79
C VAL A 410 -12.28 9.67 10.70
N LEU A 411 -12.79 8.86 9.77
CA LEU A 411 -14.25 8.65 9.64
C LEU A 411 -14.84 7.96 10.86
N LEU A 412 -14.19 6.92 11.37
CA LEU A 412 -14.60 6.20 12.58
C LEU A 412 -14.57 7.12 13.81
N GLY A 413 -13.50 7.92 13.98
CA GLY A 413 -13.36 8.88 15.07
C GLY A 413 -14.43 9.98 15.01
N ALA A 414 -14.70 10.54 13.84
CA ALA A 414 -15.75 11.54 13.65
C ALA A 414 -17.15 10.99 13.98
N GLU A 415 -17.43 9.73 13.66
CA GLU A 415 -18.67 9.05 14.08
C GLU A 415 -18.72 8.83 15.59
N GLY A 416 -17.61 8.42 16.22
CA GLY A 416 -17.49 8.24 17.66
C GLY A 416 -17.79 9.53 18.43
N VAL A 417 -17.18 10.64 18.03
CA VAL A 417 -17.43 11.97 18.64
C VAL A 417 -18.89 12.39 18.51
N ARG A 418 -19.51 12.17 17.34
CA ARG A 418 -20.94 12.49 17.14
C ARG A 418 -21.87 11.67 18.05
N ARG A 419 -21.52 10.42 18.35
CA ARG A 419 -22.30 9.55 19.25
C ARG A 419 -22.13 9.92 20.73
N LEU A 420 -20.97 10.44 21.12
CA LEU A 420 -20.69 10.83 22.51
C LEU A 420 -21.28 12.21 22.88
N ARG A 421 -21.44 13.11 21.90
CA ARG A 421 -21.90 14.49 22.14
C ARG A 421 -23.26 14.60 22.89
N PRO A 422 -24.29 13.80 22.57
CA PRO A 422 -25.57 13.84 23.31
C PRO A 422 -25.45 13.33 24.76
N ALA A 423 -24.58 12.35 25.02
CA ALA A 423 -24.40 11.74 26.34
C ALA A 423 -23.66 12.68 27.32
N VAL A 424 -22.82 13.57 26.79
CA VAL A 424 -22.13 14.60 27.59
C VAL A 424 -23.08 15.78 27.86
N SER A 425 -23.90 16.19 26.87
CA SER A 425 -24.86 17.28 27.10
C SER A 425 -25.95 16.91 28.08
N SER A 426 -26.41 15.65 28.11
CA SER A 426 -27.43 15.19 29.08
C SER A 426 -26.89 15.10 30.52
N ARG A 427 -25.59 14.82 30.72
CA ARG A 427 -24.97 14.83 32.06
C ARG A 427 -24.67 16.24 32.58
N MET A 428 -24.42 17.20 31.70
CA MET A 428 -24.19 18.60 32.10
C MET A 428 -25.48 19.40 32.32
N SER A 429 -26.62 18.90 31.82
CA SER A 429 -27.93 19.54 31.99
C SER A 429 -28.73 19.01 33.18
N ASP A 430 -28.11 18.17 34.04
CA ASP A 430 -28.72 17.73 35.30
C ASP A 430 -27.94 18.28 36.52
N PRO A 431 -28.12 19.56 36.90
CA PRO A 431 -27.61 20.11 38.15
C PRO A 431 -28.45 19.72 39.38
N SER A 432 -29.44 18.82 39.25
CA SER A 432 -30.46 18.61 40.29
C SER A 432 -30.15 17.51 41.33
N SER A 433 -28.97 16.87 41.28
CA SER A 433 -28.54 15.91 42.32
C SER A 433 -27.70 16.54 43.45
N GLY A 434 -27.81 17.86 43.64
CA GLY A 434 -27.33 18.57 44.82
C GLY A 434 -28.23 18.35 46.02
N THR A 435 -28.00 17.24 46.73
CA THR A 435 -28.16 17.05 48.18
C THR A 435 -29.11 18.03 48.90
N THR A 436 -30.39 17.68 48.99
CA THR A 436 -31.28 18.22 50.03
C THR A 436 -30.83 17.67 51.39
N CYS A 437 -30.00 18.45 52.09
CA CYS A 437 -29.79 18.30 53.54
C CYS A 437 -31.12 18.66 54.23
N THR A 438 -31.90 17.65 54.60
CA THR A 438 -33.04 17.82 55.50
C THR A 438 -32.51 18.11 56.90
N ALA A 439 -32.65 19.36 57.34
CA ALA A 439 -32.52 19.74 58.74
C ALA A 439 -33.67 19.08 59.52
N GLY A 440 -33.32 18.16 60.42
CA GLY A 440 -34.24 17.64 61.43
C GLY A 440 -34.43 18.68 62.53
N ALA A 441 -35.66 19.15 62.67
CA ALA A 441 -36.18 19.75 63.89
C ALA A 441 -37.39 18.90 64.30
N GLU A 442 -37.18 18.03 65.28
CA GLU A 442 -38.01 17.81 66.47
C GLU A 442 -37.35 16.76 67.38
#